data_AF-A0A1Y4CX00-F1
#
_entry.id   AF-A0A1Y4CX00-F1
#
_cell.length_a   1.000
_cell.length_b   1.000
_cell.length_c   1.000
_cell.angle_alpha   90.00
_cell.angle_beta   90.00
_cell.angle_gamma   90.00
#
_symmetry.space_group_name_H-M   'P 1'
#
loop_
_entity.id
_entity.type
_entity.pdbx_description
1 polymer ?
#
loop_
_entity_poly.entity_id
_entity_poly.type
_entity_poly.pdbx_seq_one_letter_code
_entity_poly.pdbx_strand_id
1 'polypeptide(L)'
;MDNGYDKPGQMTELLKEIRRYAGHYACITAGACEDKELRVLLARIQKLDVSVVNPLLMSFFEDYVGDALSHDDFASMLSTTESYLFRRSVCDVATNSLNKFFSSVIARLNAVRDDGGNIREAYEAILLGEEGTERRMPSDAEFERALRTRDCYAFKRGFYLLTTLENSYHTKDPPDFTGGAFTIEHIMPQNALASGEWHKMFGPDCERAGCMAMS
;
A
#
# COMPACT_ATOMS: atom_id res chain seq x y z
N MET A 1 -35.92 -26.46 8.75
CA MET A 1 -34.87 -25.49 8.36
C MET A 1 -33.65 -25.88 9.16
N ASP A 2 -32.77 -26.67 8.55
CA ASP A 2 -31.45 -26.97 9.13
C ASP A 2 -30.64 -25.68 8.93
N ASN A 3 -30.47 -24.89 10.00
CA ASN A 3 -29.67 -23.66 9.93
C ASN A 3 -28.17 -23.96 9.81
N GLY A 4 -27.79 -25.23 9.62
CA GLY A 4 -26.42 -25.63 9.37
C GLY A 4 -25.49 -25.26 10.52
N TYR A 5 -25.99 -25.10 11.76
CA TYR A 5 -25.18 -24.94 12.97
C TYR A 5 -25.28 -26.16 13.91
N ASP A 6 -26.22 -27.07 13.63
CA ASP A 6 -26.53 -28.24 14.47
C ASP A 6 -25.64 -29.46 14.17
N LYS A 7 -24.65 -29.32 13.27
CA LYS A 7 -23.69 -30.39 13.00
C LYS A 7 -22.65 -30.48 14.11
N PRO A 8 -22.41 -31.66 14.71
CA PRO A 8 -21.40 -31.84 15.74
C PRO A 8 -20.02 -31.36 15.27
N GLY A 9 -19.37 -30.49 16.05
CA GLY A 9 -18.02 -29.99 15.77
C GLY A 9 -17.93 -28.77 14.85
N GLN A 10 -19.01 -28.36 14.18
CA GLN A 10 -18.97 -27.22 13.26
C GLN A 10 -18.66 -25.89 13.94
N MET A 11 -19.20 -25.66 15.13
CA MET A 11 -18.87 -24.47 15.94
C MET A 11 -17.37 -24.43 16.26
N THR A 12 -16.77 -25.58 16.58
CA THR A 12 -15.34 -25.68 16.86
C THR A 12 -14.50 -25.33 15.63
N GLU A 13 -14.88 -25.80 14.45
CA GLU A 13 -14.19 -25.47 13.21
C GLU A 13 -14.32 -23.98 12.85
N LEU A 14 -15.51 -23.40 13.00
CA LEU A 14 -15.70 -21.96 12.79
C LEU A 14 -14.84 -21.11 13.75
N LEU A 15 -14.76 -21.49 15.03
CA LEU A 15 -13.93 -20.78 16.00
C LEU A 15 -12.43 -20.89 15.66
N LYS A 16 -11.98 -22.05 15.16
CA LYS A 16 -10.61 -22.21 14.68
C LYS A 16 -10.33 -21.31 13.48
N GLU A 17 -11.26 -21.22 12.54
CA GLU A 17 -11.15 -20.38 11.35
C GLU A 17 -11.10 -18.89 11.74
N ILE A 18 -12.03 -18.42 12.59
CA ILE A 18 -12.02 -17.04 13.09
C ILE A 18 -10.69 -16.71 13.78
N ARG A 19 -10.18 -17.62 14.63
CA ARG A 19 -8.89 -17.43 15.31
C ARG A 19 -7.74 -17.31 14.30
N ARG A 20 -7.75 -18.12 13.24
CA ARG A 20 -6.72 -18.11 12.19
C ARG A 20 -6.73 -16.78 11.44
N TYR A 21 -7.88 -16.33 10.95
CA TYR A 21 -8.02 -15.05 10.26
C TYR A 21 -7.73 -13.85 11.17
N ALA A 22 -8.06 -13.92 12.46
CA ALA A 22 -7.66 -12.90 13.43
C ALA A 22 -6.14 -12.79 13.55
N GLY A 23 -5.42 -13.92 13.49
CA GLY A 23 -3.96 -13.96 13.42
C GLY A 23 -3.41 -13.28 12.17
N HIS A 24 -3.92 -13.63 10.99
CA HIS A 24 -3.54 -12.98 9.73
C HIS A 24 -3.77 -11.47 9.78
N TYR A 25 -4.93 -11.05 10.29
CA TYR A 25 -5.27 -9.64 10.43
C TYR A 25 -4.36 -8.91 11.41
N ALA A 26 -3.94 -9.55 12.50
CA ALA A 26 -2.98 -8.99 13.44
C ALA A 26 -1.58 -8.84 12.81
N CYS A 27 -1.14 -9.79 11.97
CA CYS A 27 0.09 -9.65 11.19
C CYS A 27 0.04 -8.42 10.28
N ILE A 28 -1.08 -8.22 9.59
CA ILE A 28 -1.30 -7.11 8.65
C ILE A 28 -1.37 -5.75 9.36
N THR A 29 -2.09 -5.66 10.48
CA THR A 29 -2.48 -4.37 11.07
C THR A 29 -1.73 -3.99 12.34
N ALA A 30 -1.21 -4.97 13.08
CA ALA A 30 -0.55 -4.77 14.37
C ALA A 30 0.94 -5.17 14.35
N GLY A 31 1.48 -5.58 13.20
CA GLY A 31 2.88 -5.97 13.07
C GLY A 31 3.23 -7.26 13.83
N ALA A 32 2.24 -8.11 14.12
CA ALA A 32 2.42 -9.37 14.85
C ALA A 32 3.13 -10.47 14.02
N CYS A 33 3.53 -10.16 12.79
CA CYS A 33 4.24 -11.10 11.93
C CYS A 33 5.66 -11.35 12.46
N GLU A 34 6.00 -12.62 12.66
CA GLU A 34 7.32 -13.04 13.13
C GLU A 34 8.39 -12.82 12.07
N ASP A 35 8.04 -13.11 10.81
CA ASP A 35 8.91 -12.91 9.66
C ASP A 35 9.24 -11.42 9.47
N LYS A 36 10.53 -11.11 9.47
CA LYS A 36 11.02 -9.74 9.40
C LYS A 36 10.72 -9.09 8.05
N GLU A 37 10.88 -9.82 6.95
CA GLU A 37 10.68 -9.30 5.60
C GLU A 37 9.20 -9.02 5.35
N LEU A 38 8.34 -10.00 5.64
CA LEU A 38 6.90 -9.86 5.48
C LEU A 38 6.35 -8.75 6.39
N ARG A 39 6.84 -8.64 7.63
CA ARG A 39 6.47 -7.54 8.54
C ARG A 39 6.82 -6.17 7.95
N VAL A 40 7.98 -6.02 7.33
CA VAL A 40 8.39 -4.75 6.69
C VAL A 40 7.48 -4.41 5.51
N LEU A 41 7.18 -5.38 4.63
CA LEU A 41 6.29 -5.20 3.49
C LEU A 41 4.86 -4.84 3.93
N LEU A 42 4.32 -5.53 4.93
CA LEU A 42 2.99 -5.25 5.48
C LEU A 42 2.93 -3.86 6.14
N ALA A 43 3.96 -3.48 6.89
CA ALA A 43 4.04 -2.15 7.48
C ALA A 43 4.08 -1.04 6.40
N ARG A 44 4.72 -1.29 5.25
CA ARG A 44 4.70 -0.36 4.11
C ARG A 44 3.29 -0.23 3.52
N ILE A 45 2.61 -1.34 3.27
CA ILE A 45 1.23 -1.32 2.79
C ILE A 45 0.30 -0.61 3.79
N GLN A 46 0.47 -0.84 5.09
CA GLN A 46 -0.30 -0.17 6.14
C GLN A 46 -0.13 1.35 6.11
N LYS A 47 1.09 1.86 5.86
CA LYS A 47 1.37 3.30 5.73
C LYS A 47 0.64 3.95 4.54
N LEU A 48 0.23 3.16 3.55
CA LEU A 48 -0.60 3.64 2.44
C LEU A 48 -2.08 3.81 2.86
N ASP A 49 -2.49 3.33 4.03
CA ASP A 49 -3.79 3.56 4.66
C ASP A 49 -4.96 3.33 3.67
N VAL A 50 -4.94 2.14 3.06
CA VAL A 50 -5.97 1.59 2.17
C VAL A 50 -6.51 0.30 2.77
N SER A 51 -7.35 0.38 3.81
CA SER A 51 -7.81 -0.77 4.59
C SER A 51 -8.64 -1.79 3.79
N VAL A 52 -9.22 -1.38 2.66
CA VAL A 52 -9.99 -2.28 1.76
C VAL A 52 -9.14 -3.36 1.11
N VAL A 53 -7.81 -3.26 1.17
CA VAL A 53 -6.89 -4.32 0.69
C VAL A 53 -6.76 -5.48 1.68
N ASN A 54 -7.10 -5.27 2.96
CA ASN A 54 -6.85 -6.26 4.02
C ASN A 54 -7.48 -7.64 3.74
N PRO A 55 -8.71 -7.77 3.20
CA PRO A 55 -9.25 -9.07 2.81
C PRO A 55 -8.42 -9.81 1.76
N LEU A 56 -7.83 -9.09 0.81
CA LEU A 56 -6.94 -9.68 -0.20
C LEU A 56 -5.65 -10.18 0.46
N LEU A 57 -5.05 -9.38 1.33
CA LEU A 57 -3.85 -9.76 2.07
C LEU A 57 -4.09 -10.99 2.96
N MET A 58 -5.25 -11.08 3.61
CA MET A 58 -5.64 -12.26 4.39
C MET A 58 -5.80 -13.50 3.50
N SER A 59 -6.28 -13.35 2.27
CA SER A 59 -6.33 -14.45 1.30
C SER A 59 -4.93 -14.95 0.95
N PHE A 60 -3.99 -14.05 0.67
CA PHE A 60 -2.60 -14.43 0.37
C PHE A 60 -1.93 -15.12 1.56
N PHE A 61 -2.20 -14.66 2.78
CA PHE A 61 -1.72 -15.29 4.00
C PHE A 61 -2.25 -16.71 4.17
N GLU A 62 -3.51 -16.95 3.82
CA GLU A 62 -4.09 -18.28 3.87
C GLU A 62 -3.40 -19.22 2.87
N ASP A 63 -3.09 -18.73 1.67
CA ASP A 63 -2.34 -19.49 0.67
C ASP A 63 -0.89 -19.78 1.12
N TYR A 64 -0.25 -18.80 1.78
CA TYR A 64 1.09 -18.96 2.34
C TYR A 64 1.13 -19.97 3.50
N VAL A 65 0.21 -19.86 4.48
CA VAL A 65 0.13 -20.78 5.62
C VAL A 65 -0.32 -22.18 5.19
N GLY A 66 -1.05 -22.29 4.09
CA GLY A 66 -1.46 -23.55 3.48
C GLY A 66 -0.41 -24.19 2.55
N ASP A 67 0.82 -23.68 2.50
CA ASP A 67 1.92 -24.12 1.62
C ASP A 67 1.60 -24.05 0.11
N ALA A 68 0.55 -23.32 -0.28
CA ALA A 68 0.18 -23.08 -1.69
C ALA A 68 0.96 -21.93 -2.32
N LEU A 69 1.62 -21.11 -1.50
CA LEU A 69 2.41 -19.96 -1.92
C LEU A 69 3.78 -20.02 -1.22
N SER A 70 4.85 -19.93 -1.99
CA SER A 70 6.21 -19.86 -1.43
C SER A 70 6.42 -18.53 -0.69
N HIS A 71 7.41 -18.49 0.21
CA HIS A 71 7.79 -17.24 0.88
C HIS A 71 8.13 -16.12 -0.11
N ASP A 72 8.95 -16.43 -1.12
CA ASP A 72 9.39 -15.46 -2.12
C ASP A 72 8.24 -14.97 -2.99
N ASP A 73 7.33 -15.86 -3.38
CA ASP A 73 6.14 -15.47 -4.14
C ASP A 73 5.20 -14.62 -3.29
N PHE A 74 5.05 -14.92 -1.99
CA PHE A 74 4.26 -14.11 -1.08
C PHE A 74 4.84 -12.70 -0.92
N ALA A 75 6.15 -12.60 -0.66
CA ALA A 75 6.84 -11.32 -0.59
C ALA A 75 6.71 -10.53 -1.90
N SER A 76 6.83 -11.20 -3.05
CA SER A 76 6.63 -10.60 -4.37
C SER A 76 5.20 -10.07 -4.55
N MET A 77 4.18 -10.82 -4.15
CA MET A 77 2.77 -10.39 -4.22
C MET A 77 2.48 -9.18 -3.31
N LEU A 78 3.06 -9.15 -2.10
CA LEU A 78 2.98 -7.99 -1.22
C LEU A 78 3.64 -6.74 -1.84
N SER A 79 4.84 -6.90 -2.40
CA SER A 79 5.56 -5.82 -3.09
C SER A 79 4.78 -5.28 -4.29
N THR A 80 4.18 -6.16 -5.09
CA THR A 80 3.29 -5.79 -6.19
C THR A 80 2.06 -5.04 -5.69
N THR A 81 1.47 -5.47 -4.58
CA THR A 81 0.32 -4.79 -3.95
C THR A 81 0.69 -3.38 -3.45
N GLU A 82 1.84 -3.25 -2.78
CA GLU A 82 2.40 -1.96 -2.33
C GLU A 82 2.59 -1.00 -3.51
N SER A 83 3.25 -1.48 -4.58
CA SER A 83 3.50 -0.71 -5.81
C SER A 83 2.20 -0.27 -6.48
N TYR A 84 1.23 -1.18 -6.61
CA TYR A 84 -0.08 -0.91 -7.19
C TYR A 84 -0.81 0.21 -6.43
N LEU A 85 -0.91 0.10 -5.10
CA LEU A 85 -1.58 1.09 -4.26
C LEU A 85 -0.87 2.44 -4.29
N PHE A 86 0.47 2.43 -4.19
CA PHE A 86 1.24 3.66 -4.14
C PHE A 86 1.19 4.42 -5.47
N ARG A 87 1.35 3.73 -6.61
CA ARG A 87 1.24 4.34 -7.94
C ARG A 87 -0.11 5.00 -8.16
N ARG A 88 -1.20 4.32 -7.79
CA ARG A 88 -2.55 4.88 -7.87
C ARG A 88 -2.69 6.14 -7.02
N SER A 89 -2.09 6.15 -5.83
CA SER A 89 -2.09 7.33 -4.96
C SER A 89 -1.31 8.50 -5.55
N VAL A 90 -0.19 8.26 -6.23
CA VAL A 90 0.62 9.32 -6.85
C VAL A 90 -0.04 9.87 -8.11
N CYS A 91 -0.69 9.02 -8.91
CA CYS A 91 -1.38 9.39 -10.14
C CYS A 91 -2.85 9.81 -9.93
N ASP A 92 -3.30 10.02 -8.68
CA ASP A 92 -4.67 10.40 -8.31
C ASP A 92 -5.77 9.49 -8.91
N VAL A 93 -5.49 8.19 -9.01
CA VAL A 93 -6.49 7.21 -9.49
C VAL A 93 -7.47 6.88 -8.36
N ALA A 94 -8.76 7.07 -8.62
CA ALA A 94 -9.82 6.92 -7.62
C ALA A 94 -9.84 5.54 -6.94
N THR A 95 -10.08 5.49 -5.63
CA THR A 95 -10.08 4.25 -4.83
C THR A 95 -11.45 3.59 -4.71
N ASN A 96 -12.51 4.23 -5.24
CA ASN A 96 -13.90 3.83 -5.04
C ASN A 96 -14.22 2.44 -5.58
N SER A 97 -13.48 1.97 -6.59
CA SER A 97 -13.65 0.67 -7.21
C SER A 97 -12.88 -0.46 -6.50
N LEU A 98 -11.94 -0.14 -5.59
CA LEU A 98 -11.00 -1.10 -5.01
C LEU A 98 -11.68 -2.17 -4.17
N ASN A 99 -12.71 -1.82 -3.37
CA ASN A 99 -13.38 -2.80 -2.52
C ASN A 99 -13.99 -3.95 -3.36
N LYS A 100 -14.76 -3.61 -4.40
CA LYS A 100 -15.35 -4.61 -5.31
C LYS A 100 -14.27 -5.32 -6.13
N PHE A 101 -13.24 -4.59 -6.54
CA PHE A 101 -12.14 -5.16 -7.30
C PHE A 101 -11.42 -6.24 -6.50
N PHE A 102 -10.95 -5.95 -5.28
CA PHE A 102 -10.24 -6.92 -4.46
C PHE A 102 -11.11 -8.13 -4.10
N SER A 103 -12.41 -7.96 -3.84
CA SER A 103 -13.32 -9.12 -3.70
C SER A 103 -13.36 -9.99 -4.96
N SER A 104 -13.37 -9.37 -6.15
CA SER A 104 -13.30 -10.10 -7.42
C SER A 104 -11.95 -10.77 -7.65
N VAL A 105 -10.84 -10.16 -7.21
CA VAL A 105 -9.50 -10.76 -7.30
C VAL A 105 -9.45 -12.03 -6.46
N ILE A 106 -9.91 -11.97 -5.20
CA ILE A 106 -9.98 -13.15 -4.31
C ILE A 106 -10.76 -14.29 -4.97
N ALA A 107 -11.94 -14.01 -5.53
CA ALA A 107 -12.74 -15.02 -6.20
C ALA A 107 -12.03 -15.67 -7.41
N ARG A 108 -11.30 -14.87 -8.20
CA ARG A 108 -10.53 -15.37 -9.36
C ARG A 108 -9.33 -16.21 -8.92
N LEU A 109 -8.63 -15.81 -7.86
CA LEU A 109 -7.51 -16.57 -7.30
C LEU A 109 -7.98 -17.88 -6.68
N ASN A 110 -9.15 -17.91 -6.03
CA ASN A 110 -9.75 -19.14 -5.52
C ASN A 110 -9.97 -20.16 -6.65
N ALA A 111 -10.52 -19.73 -7.78
CA ALA A 111 -10.72 -20.61 -8.93
C ALA A 111 -9.40 -21.15 -9.48
N VAL A 112 -8.37 -20.31 -9.60
CA VAL A 112 -7.03 -20.73 -10.04
C VAL A 112 -6.43 -21.77 -9.09
N ARG A 113 -6.63 -21.59 -7.78
CA ARG A 113 -6.17 -22.53 -6.75
C ARG A 113 -6.88 -23.88 -6.86
N ASP A 114 -8.20 -23.87 -7.05
CA ASP A 114 -8.98 -25.10 -7.23
C ASP A 114 -8.52 -25.89 -8.47
N ASP A 115 -8.07 -25.18 -9.51
CA ASP A 115 -7.50 -25.73 -10.74
C ASP A 115 -5.99 -26.10 -10.63
N GLY A 116 -5.36 -25.85 -9.46
CA GLY A 116 -3.94 -26.14 -9.22
C GLY A 116 -2.96 -25.21 -9.94
N GLY A 117 -3.40 -24.01 -10.33
CA GLY A 117 -2.58 -23.02 -11.01
C GLY A 117 -1.68 -22.19 -10.10
N ASN A 118 -0.76 -21.42 -10.71
CA ASN A 118 0.14 -20.52 -9.99
C ASN A 118 -0.59 -19.24 -9.55
N ILE A 119 -0.77 -19.08 -8.24
CA ILE A 119 -1.51 -17.95 -7.64
C ILE A 119 -0.83 -16.60 -7.91
N ARG A 120 0.50 -16.55 -7.86
CA ARG A 120 1.26 -15.31 -8.11
C ARG A 120 1.11 -14.86 -9.55
N GLU A 121 1.35 -15.76 -10.51
CA GLU A 121 1.21 -15.44 -11.93
C GLU A 121 -0.22 -15.01 -12.27
N ALA A 122 -1.22 -15.67 -11.68
CA ALA A 122 -2.61 -15.27 -11.82
C ALA A 122 -2.88 -13.88 -11.26
N TYR A 123 -2.33 -13.53 -10.09
CA TYR A 123 -2.47 -12.20 -9.52
C TYR A 123 -1.87 -11.10 -10.43
N GLU A 124 -0.67 -11.32 -10.94
CA GLU A 124 -0.01 -10.41 -11.88
C GLU A 124 -0.84 -10.27 -13.18
N ALA A 125 -1.32 -11.38 -13.74
CA ALA A 125 -2.18 -11.38 -14.94
C ALA A 125 -3.52 -10.66 -14.71
N ILE A 126 -4.12 -10.80 -13.51
CA ILE A 126 -5.33 -10.09 -13.13
C ILE A 126 -5.09 -8.58 -13.16
N LEU A 127 -4.01 -8.09 -12.57
CA LEU A 127 -3.68 -6.65 -12.54
C LEU A 127 -3.42 -6.10 -13.94
N LEU A 128 -2.66 -6.83 -14.77
CA LEU A 128 -2.39 -6.46 -16.16
C LEU A 128 -3.68 -6.40 -16.99
N GLY A 129 -4.60 -7.34 -16.75
CA GLY A 129 -5.90 -7.39 -17.44
C GLY A 129 -6.85 -6.24 -17.13
N GLU A 130 -6.56 -5.40 -16.13
CA GLU A 130 -7.35 -4.20 -15.82
C GLU A 130 -6.89 -2.95 -16.60
N GLU A 131 -5.97 -3.10 -17.56
CA GLU A 131 -5.57 -2.01 -18.45
C GLU A 131 -6.78 -1.37 -19.15
N GLY A 132 -6.80 -0.04 -19.20
CA GLY A 132 -7.92 0.73 -19.76
C GLY A 132 -9.14 0.88 -18.84
N THR A 133 -9.15 0.28 -17.64
CA THR A 133 -10.23 0.46 -16.65
C THR A 133 -9.83 1.38 -15.51
N GLU A 134 -10.79 1.77 -14.66
CA GLU A 134 -10.52 2.53 -13.43
C GLU A 134 -9.68 1.75 -12.39
N ARG A 135 -9.51 0.43 -12.57
CA ARG A 135 -8.75 -0.46 -11.67
C ARG A 135 -7.33 -0.68 -12.15
N ARG A 136 -6.94 -0.12 -13.30
CA ARG A 136 -5.60 -0.26 -13.88
C ARG A 136 -4.48 0.12 -12.91
N MET A 137 -3.31 -0.45 -13.16
CA MET A 137 -2.05 0.01 -12.59
C MET A 137 -1.48 1.15 -13.45
N PRO A 138 -1.10 2.30 -12.87
CA PRO A 138 -0.41 3.35 -13.61
C PRO A 138 0.95 2.88 -14.16
N SER A 139 1.24 3.26 -15.41
CA SER A 139 2.50 2.91 -16.06
C SER A 139 3.68 3.70 -15.48
N ASP A 140 4.91 3.26 -15.77
CA ASP A 140 6.12 3.95 -15.32
C ASP A 140 6.16 5.39 -15.81
N ALA A 141 5.83 5.62 -17.08
CA ALA A 141 5.84 6.96 -17.67
C ALA A 141 4.80 7.90 -17.06
N GLU A 142 3.62 7.36 -16.69
CA GLU A 142 2.58 8.12 -15.99
C GLU A 142 3.01 8.44 -14.56
N PHE A 143 3.51 7.44 -13.83
CA PHE A 143 3.97 7.59 -12.47
C PHE A 143 5.13 8.57 -12.35
N GLU A 144 6.13 8.48 -13.24
CA GLU A 144 7.26 9.40 -13.27
C GLU A 144 6.80 10.84 -13.50
N ARG A 145 5.90 11.05 -14.46
CA ARG A 145 5.37 12.39 -14.76
C ARG A 145 4.63 12.95 -13.55
N ALA A 146 3.72 12.16 -12.97
CA ALA A 146 2.95 12.56 -11.80
C ALA A 146 3.87 12.89 -10.62
N LEU A 147 4.89 12.08 -10.36
CA LEU A 147 5.84 12.29 -9.28
C LEU A 147 6.63 13.61 -9.43
N ARG A 148 6.96 14.01 -10.66
CA ARG A 148 7.69 15.26 -10.94
C ARG A 148 6.83 16.52 -10.82
N THR A 149 5.52 16.42 -11.06
CA THR A 149 4.62 17.58 -11.09
C THR A 149 3.74 17.72 -9.86
N ARG A 150 3.64 16.66 -9.04
CA ARG A 150 2.77 16.63 -7.87
C ARG A 150 3.30 17.55 -6.77
N ASP A 151 2.38 18.24 -6.11
CA ASP A 151 2.64 18.84 -4.81
C ASP A 151 2.83 17.73 -3.76
N CYS A 152 4.08 17.37 -3.53
CA CYS A 152 4.46 16.35 -2.54
C CYS A 152 4.29 16.83 -1.09
N TYR A 153 4.18 18.14 -0.86
CA TYR A 153 4.01 18.72 0.47
C TYR A 153 2.59 18.51 0.99
N ALA A 154 1.57 18.79 0.15
CA ALA A 154 0.17 18.54 0.47
C ALA A 154 -0.24 17.05 0.31
N PHE A 155 0.65 16.20 -0.18
CA PHE A 155 0.34 14.81 -0.44
C PHE A 155 0.20 13.98 0.85
N LYS A 156 -0.97 13.37 1.07
CA LYS A 156 -1.26 12.50 2.23
C LYS A 156 -0.24 11.37 2.42
N ARG A 157 0.40 10.89 1.34
CA ARG A 157 1.45 9.85 1.38
C ARG A 157 2.86 10.41 1.12
N GLY A 158 3.06 11.72 1.24
CA GLY A 158 4.35 12.38 1.05
C GLY A 158 5.41 11.86 2.03
N PHE A 159 5.05 11.67 3.30
CA PHE A 159 5.97 11.08 4.28
C PHE A 159 6.38 9.65 3.91
N TYR A 160 5.45 8.85 3.40
CA TYR A 160 5.76 7.51 2.91
C TYR A 160 6.74 7.54 1.72
N LEU A 161 6.51 8.44 0.77
CA LEU A 161 7.39 8.65 -0.37
C LEU A 161 8.81 9.01 0.08
N LEU A 162 8.94 10.02 0.95
CA LEU A 162 10.24 10.50 1.42
C LEU A 162 11.00 9.44 2.20
N THR A 163 10.35 8.77 3.15
CA THR A 163 10.99 7.72 3.96
C THR A 163 11.39 6.51 3.12
N THR A 164 10.60 6.14 2.11
CA THR A 164 10.95 5.05 1.18
C THR A 164 12.11 5.43 0.27
N LEU A 165 12.14 6.66 -0.24
CA LEU A 165 13.26 7.18 -1.03
C LEU A 165 14.55 7.19 -0.21
N GLU A 166 14.51 7.71 1.01
CA GLU A 166 15.68 7.77 1.89
C GLU A 166 16.22 6.36 2.18
N ASN A 167 15.34 5.44 2.57
CA ASN A 167 15.70 4.06 2.84
C ASN A 167 16.24 3.31 1.60
N SER A 168 15.91 3.75 0.39
CA SER A 168 16.48 3.18 -0.84
C SER A 168 17.98 3.46 -0.99
N TYR A 169 18.48 4.55 -0.41
CA TYR A 169 19.91 4.88 -0.36
C TYR A 169 20.61 4.26 0.86
N HIS A 170 19.86 3.88 1.89
CA HIS A 170 20.36 3.33 3.16
C HIS A 170 19.97 1.86 3.36
N THR A 171 20.24 0.99 2.38
CA THR A 171 19.79 -0.41 2.40
C THR A 171 20.38 -1.27 3.52
N LYS A 172 21.58 -0.93 4.02
CA LYS A 172 22.27 -1.71 5.08
C LYS A 172 21.83 -1.35 6.50
N ASP A 173 21.40 -0.10 6.71
CA ASP A 173 20.98 0.42 8.01
C ASP A 173 19.91 1.49 7.78
N PRO A 174 18.69 1.08 7.43
CA PRO A 174 17.63 2.01 7.08
C PRO A 174 17.16 2.77 8.32
N PRO A 175 17.17 4.11 8.31
CA PRO A 175 16.67 4.90 9.42
C PRO A 175 15.20 4.61 9.75
N ASP A 176 14.89 4.54 11.04
CA ASP A 176 13.52 4.39 11.53
C ASP A 176 12.88 5.76 11.80
N PHE A 177 11.91 6.11 10.96
CA PHE A 177 11.19 7.37 11.03
C PHE A 177 9.92 7.34 11.89
N THR A 178 9.60 6.21 12.53
CA THR A 178 8.34 6.04 13.27
C THR A 178 8.31 6.74 14.64
N GLY A 179 9.48 7.00 15.24
CA GLY A 179 9.61 7.57 16.58
C GLY A 179 9.56 9.10 16.68
N GLY A 180 9.31 9.83 15.59
CA GLY A 180 9.28 11.30 15.58
C GLY A 180 10.65 11.96 15.86
N ALA A 181 11.73 11.17 15.84
CA ALA A 181 13.10 11.67 16.02
C ALA A 181 13.57 12.56 14.86
N PHE A 182 12.91 12.45 13.70
CA PHE A 182 13.21 13.20 12.50
C PHE A 182 12.14 14.25 12.26
N THR A 183 12.57 15.50 12.09
CA THR A 183 11.73 16.61 11.65
C THR A 183 11.98 16.90 10.19
N ILE A 184 10.93 17.27 9.45
CA ILE A 184 11.08 17.79 8.09
C ILE A 184 11.66 19.20 8.22
N GLU A 185 12.91 19.38 7.80
CA GLU A 185 13.51 20.71 7.73
C GLU A 185 13.01 21.45 6.49
N HIS A 186 12.48 22.65 6.70
CA HIS A 186 12.08 23.52 5.61
C HIS A 186 13.29 24.32 5.13
N ILE A 187 13.71 24.10 3.87
CA ILE A 187 14.76 24.89 3.21
C ILE A 187 14.34 26.37 3.11
N MET A 188 13.03 26.62 2.98
CA MET A 188 12.43 27.95 2.95
C MET A 188 11.48 28.12 4.15
N PRO A 189 11.49 29.25 4.87
CA PRO A 189 10.51 29.49 5.94
C PRO A 189 9.07 29.37 5.43
N GLN A 190 8.18 28.76 6.20
CA GLN A 190 6.76 28.62 5.83
C GLN A 190 6.09 29.98 5.52
N ASN A 191 6.54 31.05 6.20
CA ASN A 191 6.11 32.43 5.96
C ASN A 191 7.20 33.26 5.27
N ALA A 192 7.90 32.69 4.29
CA ALA A 192 8.99 33.40 3.59
C ALA A 192 8.55 34.76 3.03
N LEU A 193 7.34 34.86 2.49
CA LEU A 193 6.79 36.10 1.94
C LEU A 193 6.55 37.19 2.98
N ALA A 194 6.42 36.83 4.26
CA ALA A 194 6.29 37.80 5.35
C ALA A 194 7.64 38.42 5.74
N SER A 195 8.76 37.85 5.29
CA SER A 195 10.10 38.41 5.49
C SER A 195 10.53 39.26 4.30
N GLY A 196 10.95 40.51 4.59
CA GLY A 196 11.43 41.43 3.57
C GLY A 196 12.70 40.97 2.84
N GLU A 197 13.49 40.07 3.43
CA GLU A 197 14.69 39.51 2.79
C GLU A 197 14.34 38.49 1.71
N TRP A 198 13.45 37.56 2.02
CA TRP A 198 12.95 36.56 1.09
C TRP A 198 12.13 37.20 -0.03
N HIS A 199 11.27 38.18 0.30
CA HIS A 199 10.50 38.91 -0.70
C HIS A 199 11.41 39.65 -1.71
N LYS A 200 12.52 40.24 -1.24
CA LYS A 200 13.54 40.83 -2.13
C LYS A 200 14.31 39.79 -2.95
N MET A 201 14.59 38.62 -2.37
CA MET A 201 15.32 37.53 -3.05
C MET A 201 14.52 36.92 -4.20
N PHE A 202 13.19 36.77 -4.05
CA PHE A 202 12.33 36.25 -5.12
C PHE A 202 12.02 37.28 -6.22
N GLY A 203 12.13 38.58 -5.90
CA GLY A 203 11.92 39.65 -6.88
C GLY A 203 10.52 39.63 -7.51
N PRO A 204 10.34 40.14 -8.75
CA PRO A 204 9.03 40.22 -9.41
C PRO A 204 8.40 38.87 -9.73
N ASP A 205 9.20 37.81 -9.78
CA ASP A 205 8.76 36.43 -10.09
C ASP A 205 8.26 35.68 -8.84
N CYS A 206 8.14 36.37 -7.71
CA CYS A 206 7.66 35.82 -6.45
C CYS A 206 6.31 35.09 -6.60
N GLU A 207 5.39 35.62 -7.40
CA GLU A 207 4.08 35.00 -7.65
C GLU A 207 4.17 33.71 -8.49
N ARG A 208 5.22 33.58 -9.31
CA ARG A 208 5.44 32.47 -10.25
C ARG A 208 6.23 31.31 -9.64
N ALA A 209 7.04 31.58 -8.61
CA ALA A 209 7.90 30.60 -7.93
C ALA A 209 7.15 29.69 -6.93
N GLY A 210 5.82 29.69 -6.95
CA GLY A 210 5.01 28.89 -6.04
C GLY A 210 4.66 29.61 -4.75
N CYS A 211 4.05 30.81 -4.87
CA CYS A 211 3.13 31.32 -3.85
C CYS A 211 1.89 30.41 -3.75
N MET A 212 2.05 29.17 -3.29
CA MET A 212 1.04 28.48 -2.51
C MET A 212 1.45 28.57 -1.04
N ALA A 213 1.77 29.78 -0.59
CA ALA A 213 1.56 30.12 0.79
C ALA A 213 0.06 30.42 0.92
N MET A 214 -0.61 29.64 1.76
CA MET A 214 -1.75 30.07 2.58
C MET A 214 -3.16 29.89 1.99
N SER A 215 -3.73 28.72 2.29
CA SER A 215 -4.89 28.63 3.21
C SER A 215 -4.76 27.36 4.05
#